data_AF-A8U364-F1
#
_entry.id   AF-A8U364-F1
#
_cell.length_a   1.000
_cell.length_b   1.000
_cell.length_c   1.000
_cell.angle_alpha   90.00
_cell.angle_beta   90.00
_cell.angle_gamma   90.00
#
_symmetry.space_group_name_H-M   'P 1'
#
loop_
_entity.id
_entity.type
_entity.pdbx_description
1 polymer ?
#
loop_
_entity_poly.entity_id
_entity_poly.type
_entity_poly.pdbx_seq_one_letter_code
_entity_poly.pdbx_strand_id
1 'polypeptide(L)' 'MRDTHVLTPLEAAEQTGLGLDTVLRLAANHGGVSVVAAGTVRIDPWALDAALASEGFKKAA' A
#
# COMPACT_ATOMS: atom_id res chain seq x y z
N MET A 1 18.59 -8.06 6.11
CA MET A 1 17.76 -7.28 7.04
C MET A 1 16.86 -6.43 6.16
N ARG A 2 15.54 -6.66 6.18
CA ARG A 2 14.59 -5.80 5.44
C ARG A 2 14.23 -4.68 6.41
N ASP A 3 14.82 -3.50 6.22
CA ASP A 3 14.36 -2.29 6.90
C ASP A 3 12.84 -2.23 6.74
N THR A 4 12.12 -2.17 7.87
CA THR A 4 10.66 -2.13 7.91
C THR A 4 10.21 -0.77 7.42
N HIS A 5 10.36 -0.52 6.11
CA HIS A 5 9.97 0.72 5.46
C HIS A 5 8.47 0.65 5.19
N VAL A 6 7.71 1.16 6.15
CA VAL A 6 6.25 1.23 6.10
C VAL A 6 5.85 2.69 5.87
N LEU A 7 5.00 2.92 4.87
CA LEU A 7 4.56 4.24 4.44
C LEU A 7 3.25 4.65 5.10
N THR A 8 2.96 5.94 5.13
CA THR A 8 1.58 6.36 5.38
C THR A 8 0.68 6.05 4.17
N PRO A 9 -0.65 5.94 4.33
CA PRO A 9 -1.56 5.74 3.20
C PRO A 9 -1.44 6.85 2.15
N LEU A 10 -1.15 8.08 2.59
CA LEU A 10 -0.95 9.22 1.71
C LEU A 10 0.34 9.09 0.89
N GLU A 11 1.46 8.76 1.52
CA GLU A 11 2.72 8.55 0.79
C GLU A 11 2.64 7.38 -0.18
N ALA A 12 1.97 6.29 0.21
CA ALA A 12 1.74 5.15 -0.67
C ALA A 12 0.91 5.52 -1.90
N ALA A 13 -0.10 6.38 -1.73
CA ALA A 13 -0.88 6.93 -2.83
C ALA A 13 -0.02 7.77 -3.77
N GLU A 14 0.83 8.66 -3.24
CA GLU A 14 1.73 9.48 -4.04
C GLU A 14 2.79 8.64 -4.79
N GLN A 15 3.36 7.61 -4.15
CA GLN A 15 4.35 6.74 -4.78
C GLN A 15 3.78 5.87 -5.90
N THR A 16 2.53 5.46 -5.77
CA THR A 16 1.86 4.61 -6.76
C THR A 16 1.14 5.43 -7.83
N GLY A 17 0.95 6.73 -7.60
CA GLY A 17 0.10 7.59 -8.43
C GLY A 17 -1.39 7.24 -8.34
N LEU A 18 -1.77 6.41 -7.36
CA LEU A 18 -3.15 5.99 -7.14
C LEU A 18 -3.81 6.90 -6.11
N GLY A 19 -5.14 7.06 -6.22
CA GLY A 19 -5.89 7.79 -5.21
C GLY A 19 -5.79 7.13 -3.84
N LEU A 20 -5.83 7.94 -2.78
CA LEU A 20 -5.86 7.48 -1.39
C LEU A 20 -6.97 6.43 -1.14
N ASP A 21 -8.15 6.64 -1.73
CA ASP A 21 -9.28 5.70 -1.64
C ASP A 21 -8.92 4.32 -2.20
N THR A 22 -8.23 4.27 -3.35
CA THR A 22 -7.76 3.03 -3.97
C THR A 22 -6.78 2.31 -3.06
N VAL A 23 -5.81 3.02 -2.49
CA VAL A 23 -4.84 2.45 -1.55
C VAL A 23 -5.54 1.89 -0.31
N LEU A 24 -6.51 2.62 0.25
CA LEU A 24 -7.29 2.16 1.39
C LEU A 24 -8.17 0.95 1.07
N ARG A 25 -8.77 0.89 -0.13
CA ARG A 25 -9.53 -0.29 -0.59
C ARG A 25 -8.62 -1.51 -0.80
N LEU A 26 -7.45 -1.32 -1.41
CA LEU A 26 -6.45 -2.40 -1.54
C LEU A 26 -5.98 -2.88 -0.17
N ALA A 27 -5.71 -1.96 0.75
CA ALA A 27 -5.36 -2.27 2.13
C ALA A 27 -6.45 -3.07 2.86
N ALA A 28 -7.72 -2.72 2.65
CA ALA A 28 -8.85 -3.42 3.23
C ALA A 28 -9.11 -4.80 2.60
N ASN A 29 -8.90 -4.95 1.29
CA ASN A 29 -9.11 -6.21 0.56
C ASN A 29 -7.95 -7.19 0.74
N HIS A 30 -6.71 -6.70 0.88
CA HIS A 30 -5.52 -7.53 0.98
C HIS A 30 -4.90 -7.45 2.38
N GLY A 31 -5.24 -8.44 3.20
CA GLY A 31 -4.64 -8.63 4.52
C GLY A 31 -3.12 -8.82 4.40
N GLY A 32 -2.37 -7.80 4.82
CA GLY A 32 -0.90 -7.73 4.69
C GLY A 32 -0.41 -6.44 4.05
N VAL A 33 -1.28 -5.71 3.32
CA VAL A 33 -0.95 -4.40 2.75
C VAL A 33 -0.94 -3.32 3.82
N SER A 34 -1.95 -3.30 4.70
CA SER A 34 -1.94 -2.40 5.85
C SER A 34 -1.52 -3.11 7.13
N VAL A 35 -0.68 -2.43 7.90
CA VAL A 35 -0.29 -2.79 9.26
C VAL A 35 -0.67 -1.63 10.19
N VAL A 36 -1.47 -1.91 11.21
CA VAL A 36 -1.74 -0.93 12.26
C VAL A 36 -0.67 -1.07 13.33
N ALA A 37 0.21 -0.09 13.42
CA ALA A 37 1.29 -0.06 14.39
C ALA A 37 1.13 1.17 15.30
N ALA A 38 0.99 0.94 16.61
CA ALA A 38 0.82 1.99 17.61
C ALA A 38 -0.37 2.94 17.34
N GLY A 39 -1.48 2.41 16.82
CA GLY A 39 -2.69 3.19 16.51
C GLY A 39 -2.67 3.94 15.18
N THR A 40 -1.56 3.85 14.43
CA THR A 40 -1.44 4.46 13.10
C THR A 40 -1.50 3.39 12.02
N VAL A 41 -2.34 3.61 11.00
CA VAL A 41 -2.37 2.78 9.79
C VAL A 41 -1.11 3.07 8.99
N ARG A 42 -0.33 2.03 8.73
CA ARG A 42 0.81 2.08 7.83
C ARG A 42 0.64 1.08 6.70
N ILE A 43 1.20 1.39 5.55
CA ILE A 43 1.13 0.58 4.35
C ILE A 43 2.50 -0.01 4.09
N ASP A 44 2.54 -1.33 3.90
CA ASP A 44 3.73 -2.01 3.44
C ASP A 44 3.82 -1.82 1.91
N PRO A 45 4.86 -1.13 1.40
CA PRO A 45 4.97 -0.81 -0.01
C PRO A 45 5.17 -2.05 -0.89
N TRP A 46 5.78 -3.11 -0.38
CA TRP A 46 5.97 -4.35 -1.13
C TRP A 46 4.68 -5.14 -1.24
N ALA A 47 3.93 -5.24 -0.14
CA ALA A 47 2.62 -5.84 -0.16
C ALA A 47 1.65 -5.03 -1.04
N LEU A 48 1.72 -3.70 -1.00
CA LEU A 48 0.94 -2.84 -1.88
C LEU A 48 1.28 -3.09 -3.36
N ASP A 49 2.56 -3.11 -3.73
CA ASP A 49 3.00 -3.38 -5.10
C ASP A 49 2.55 -4.78 -5.57
N ALA A 50 2.67 -5.80 -4.70
CA ALA A 50 2.19 -7.15 -4.99
C ALA A 50 0.66 -7.20 -5.16
N ALA A 51 -0.09 -6.46 -4.34
CA ALA A 51 -1.54 -6.40 -4.44
C ALA A 51 -1.97 -5.64 -5.71
N LEU A 52 -1.24 -4.59 -6.10
CA LEU A 52 -1.44 -3.88 -7.36
C LEU A 52 -1.19 -4.77 -8.58
N ALA A 53 -0.11 -5.54 -8.55
CA ALA A 53 0.19 -6.53 -9.59
C ALA A 53 -0.90 -7.62 -9.66
N SER A 54 -1.44 -8.05 -8.51
CA SER A 54 -2.52 -9.05 -8.42
C SER A 54 -3.86 -8.52 -8.95
N GLU A 55 -4.19 -7.26 -8.69
CA GLU A 55 -5.42 -6.61 -9.18
C GLU A 55 -5.28 -6.12 -10.64
N GLY A 56 -4.09 -6.25 -11.25
CA GLY A 56 -3.85 -5.87 -12.63
C GLY A 56 -3.72 -4.36 -12.84
N PHE A 57 -3.44 -3.58 -11.78
CA PHE A 57 -3.04 -2.19 -11.92
C PHE A 57 -1.69 -2.14 -12.64
N LYS A 58 -1.72 -1.98 -13.97
CA LYS A 58 -0.52 -1.64 -14.72
C LYS A 58 -0.07 -0.27 -14.23
N LYS A 59 1.14 -0.19 -13.64
CA LYS A 59 1.85 1.10 -13.51
C LYS A 59 1.73 1.78 -14.87
N ALA A 60 1.07 2.94 -14.90
CA ALA A 60 1.12 3.81 -16.06
C ALA A 60 2.57 4.28 -16.17
N ALA A 61 3.34 3.57 -16.98
CA ALA A 61 4.69 3.94 -17.37
C ALA A 61 4.65 5.07 -18.40
#